data_AF-A0A966V8D4-F1
#
_entry.id   AF-A0A966V8D4-F1
#
_cell.length_a   1.000
_cell.length_b   1.000
_cell.length_c   1.000
_cell.angle_alpha   90.00
_cell.angle_beta   90.00
_cell.angle_gamma   90.00
#
_symmetry.space_group_name_H-M   'P 1'
#
loop_
_entity.id
_entity.type
_entity.pdbx_description
1 polymer ?
#
loop_
_entity_poly.entity_id
_entity_poly.type
_entity_poly.pdbx_seq_one_letter_code
_entity_poly.pdbx_strand_id
1 'polypeptide(L)'
;MDELKKKIRENKPNVSESSINSYANCLRHLFYKAHLAKEPLNLKWFDNVEAMKEELKDANVNTRKTTYAAILTLHKGNEDIKKLMVDDQKEVNKQIATHEKSELQKENWMEYDEIKKKVEQQIKNTRPLFSSKEDLTEKQYLEMLMTLIVQLTTGYYDTLPPRRNMDWNEMKFRNYTDKDNYITKTHFVFNVYKTAKFYGEEKIEIPKELKPFINSYLRHRKKYEGDYLLYSPKFKDNGKFVSNLIGKSFLNKFFGKNIGTSMLRHIFITNYVDIKKIKENAEKMGHSFKETLEYAKV
;
A
#
# COMPACT_ATOMS: atom_id res chain seq x y z
N MET A 1 -2.02 -17.20 16.83
CA MET A 1 -1.71 -16.70 15.46
C MET A 1 -0.80 -17.65 14.70
N ASP A 2 0.24 -18.18 15.32
CA ASP A 2 1.22 -19.03 14.63
C ASP A 2 0.63 -20.36 14.15
N GLU A 3 -0.28 -20.96 14.93
CA GLU A 3 -0.99 -22.18 14.55
C GLU A 3 -1.83 -21.99 13.27
N LEU A 4 -2.54 -20.86 13.16
CA LEU A 4 -3.31 -20.51 11.98
C LEU A 4 -2.41 -20.32 10.75
N LYS A 5 -1.28 -19.61 10.91
CA LYS A 5 -0.29 -19.45 9.83
C LYS A 5 0.31 -20.80 9.42
N LYS A 6 0.61 -21.68 10.38
CA LYS A 6 1.10 -23.04 10.13
C LYS A 6 0.10 -23.82 9.29
N LYS A 7 -1.18 -23.82 9.67
CA LYS A 7 -2.23 -24.52 8.91
C LYS A 7 -2.39 -23.98 7.49
N ILE A 8 -2.33 -22.66 7.32
CA ILE A 8 -2.37 -22.03 5.99
C ILE A 8 -1.16 -22.46 5.14
N ARG A 9 0.05 -22.51 5.71
CA ARG A 9 1.27 -22.96 5.01
C ARG A 9 1.18 -24.42 4.57
N GLU A 10 0.73 -25.30 5.46
CA GLU A 10 0.50 -26.72 5.14
C GLU A 10 -0.48 -26.86 3.97
N ASN A 11 -1.53 -26.04 3.96
CA ASN A 11 -2.53 -26.07 2.91
C ASN A 11 -2.08 -25.35 1.62
N LYS A 12 -1.28 -24.29 1.68
CA LYS A 12 -0.82 -23.56 0.50
C LYS A 12 0.70 -23.36 0.56
N PRO A 13 1.51 -24.38 0.24
CA PRO A 13 2.96 -24.32 0.45
C PRO A 13 3.67 -23.25 -0.39
N ASN A 14 3.11 -22.89 -1.55
CA ASN A 14 3.73 -21.96 -2.50
C ASN A 14 3.24 -20.51 -2.34
N VAL A 15 2.48 -20.19 -1.29
CA VAL A 15 1.95 -18.84 -1.08
C VAL A 15 3.01 -17.96 -0.39
N SER A 16 3.04 -16.67 -0.70
CA SER A 16 3.98 -15.75 -0.04
C SER A 16 3.65 -15.53 1.44
N GLU A 17 4.68 -15.21 2.23
CA GLU A 17 4.53 -14.89 3.65
C GLU A 17 3.59 -13.69 3.88
N SER A 18 3.61 -12.69 2.99
CA SER A 18 2.68 -11.56 3.05
C SER A 18 1.22 -12.00 2.91
N SER A 19 0.94 -12.96 2.03
CA SER A 19 -0.39 -13.51 1.82
C SER A 19 -0.82 -14.40 2.99
N ILE A 20 0.07 -15.19 3.59
CA ILE A 20 -0.20 -15.96 4.81
C ILE A 20 -0.63 -15.03 5.94
N ASN A 21 0.13 -13.97 6.17
CA ASN A 21 -0.19 -12.98 7.19
C ASN A 21 -1.54 -12.31 6.92
N SER A 22 -1.84 -12.01 5.66
CA SER A 22 -3.13 -11.42 5.27
C SER A 22 -4.30 -12.37 5.55
N TYR A 23 -4.20 -13.62 5.11
CA TYR A 23 -5.25 -14.63 5.34
C TYR A 23 -5.44 -14.93 6.82
N ALA A 24 -4.35 -15.12 7.57
CA ALA A 24 -4.42 -15.35 9.01
C ALA A 24 -5.08 -14.19 9.75
N ASN A 25 -4.81 -12.94 9.34
CA ASN A 25 -5.47 -11.78 9.93
C ASN A 25 -6.97 -11.73 9.59
N CYS A 26 -7.37 -12.01 8.35
CA CYS A 26 -8.80 -12.08 7.97
C CYS A 26 -9.55 -13.10 8.84
N LEU A 27 -9.01 -14.30 8.96
CA LEU A 27 -9.59 -15.39 9.75
C LEU A 27 -9.64 -15.07 11.25
N ARG A 28 -8.57 -14.47 11.80
CA ARG A 28 -8.55 -14.00 13.20
C ARG A 28 -9.63 -12.95 13.45
N HIS A 29 -9.74 -11.96 12.58
CA HIS A 29 -10.74 -10.91 12.72
C HIS A 29 -12.16 -11.46 12.63
N LEU A 30 -12.39 -12.41 11.72
CA LEU A 30 -13.67 -13.10 11.61
C LEU A 30 -14.02 -13.85 12.90
N PHE A 31 -13.09 -14.65 13.45
CA PHE A 31 -13.31 -15.36 14.71
C PHE A 31 -13.63 -14.40 15.87
N TYR A 32 -12.84 -13.33 16.03
CA TYR A 32 -13.09 -12.38 17.12
C TYR A 32 -14.38 -11.57 16.94
N LYS A 33 -14.81 -11.32 15.70
CA LYS A 33 -16.12 -10.71 15.45
C LYS A 33 -17.24 -11.61 15.99
N ALA A 34 -17.19 -12.90 15.65
CA ALA A 34 -18.19 -13.89 16.07
C ALA A 34 -18.29 -14.06 17.59
N HIS A 35 -17.17 -13.93 18.31
CA HIS A 35 -17.11 -14.12 19.76
C HIS A 35 -16.97 -12.81 20.55
N LEU A 36 -17.23 -11.66 19.91
CA LEU A 36 -17.10 -10.33 20.53
C LEU A 36 -15.74 -10.11 21.22
N ALA A 37 -14.68 -10.70 20.68
CA ALA A 37 -13.31 -10.72 21.21
C ALA A 37 -13.18 -11.24 22.66
N LYS A 38 -14.15 -12.02 23.16
CA LYS A 38 -14.14 -12.58 24.52
C LYS A 38 -13.44 -13.92 24.63
N GLU A 39 -13.26 -14.62 23.52
CA GLU A 39 -12.71 -15.97 23.50
C GLU A 39 -11.31 -16.01 22.88
N PRO A 40 -10.41 -16.88 23.39
CA PRO A 40 -9.15 -17.15 22.73
C PRO A 40 -9.40 -17.80 21.36
N LEU A 41 -8.51 -17.55 20.41
CA LEU A 41 -8.62 -18.09 19.05
C LEU A 41 -8.73 -19.62 19.09
N ASN A 42 -9.84 -20.16 18.59
CA ASN A 42 -10.09 -21.60 18.52
C ASN A 42 -10.18 -22.06 17.06
N LEU A 43 -9.25 -22.92 16.63
CA LEU A 43 -9.19 -23.37 15.25
C LEU A 43 -10.37 -24.27 14.86
N LYS A 44 -10.98 -24.98 15.81
CA LYS A 44 -12.15 -25.83 15.55
C LYS A 44 -13.39 -25.02 15.15
N TRP A 45 -13.45 -23.75 15.52
CA TRP A 45 -14.55 -22.89 15.10
C TRP A 45 -14.63 -22.75 13.57
N PHE A 46 -13.48 -22.77 12.89
CA PHE A 46 -13.45 -22.69 11.43
C PHE A 46 -14.08 -23.93 10.76
N ASP A 47 -14.29 -25.05 11.47
CA ASP A 47 -15.02 -26.19 10.91
C ASP A 47 -16.51 -25.86 10.66
N ASN A 48 -17.04 -24.82 11.30
CA ASN A 48 -18.42 -24.33 11.08
C ASN A 48 -18.48 -23.27 9.97
N VAL A 49 -18.55 -23.75 8.73
CA VAL A 49 -18.62 -22.89 7.54
C VAL A 49 -19.86 -22.00 7.51
N GLU A 50 -21.00 -22.46 8.03
CA GLU A 50 -22.23 -21.67 8.06
C GLU A 50 -22.14 -20.50 9.04
N ALA A 51 -21.55 -20.70 10.22
CA ALA A 51 -21.27 -19.60 11.15
C ALA A 51 -20.37 -18.53 10.51
N MET A 52 -19.36 -18.93 9.72
CA MET A 52 -18.52 -17.99 9.00
C MET A 52 -19.28 -17.21 7.92
N LYS A 53 -20.21 -17.86 7.19
CA LYS A 53 -21.06 -17.19 6.20
C LYS A 53 -21.97 -16.16 6.85
N GLU A 54 -22.60 -16.52 7.96
CA GLU A 54 -23.50 -15.65 8.73
C GLU A 54 -22.77 -14.38 9.20
N GLU A 55 -21.57 -14.52 9.75
CA GLU A 55 -20.75 -13.38 10.19
C GLU A 55 -20.32 -12.45 9.06
N LEU A 56 -20.29 -12.95 7.82
CA LEU A 56 -19.88 -12.19 6.64
C LEU A 56 -21.05 -11.52 5.92
N LYS A 57 -22.32 -11.86 6.23
CA LYS A 57 -23.50 -11.39 5.47
C LYS A 57 -23.54 -9.86 5.33
N ASP A 58 -23.24 -9.13 6.40
CA ASP A 58 -23.28 -7.67 6.47
C ASP A 58 -21.96 -6.98 6.11
N ALA A 59 -20.90 -7.76 5.87
CA ALA A 59 -19.62 -7.19 5.45
C ALA A 59 -19.73 -6.70 3.99
N ASN A 60 -18.99 -5.62 3.68
CA ASN A 60 -18.89 -5.16 2.30
C ASN A 60 -18.29 -6.26 1.40
N VAL A 61 -18.68 -6.24 0.13
CA VAL A 61 -18.34 -7.25 -0.87
C VAL A 61 -16.83 -7.54 -0.97
N ASN A 62 -15.96 -6.52 -0.85
CA ASN A 62 -14.53 -6.72 -0.95
C ASN A 62 -13.93 -7.40 0.29
N THR A 63 -14.46 -7.07 1.48
CA THR A 63 -14.11 -7.77 2.74
C THR A 63 -14.56 -9.22 2.68
N ARG A 64 -15.79 -9.50 2.23
CA ARG A 64 -16.30 -10.86 2.07
C ARG A 64 -15.45 -11.67 1.12
N LYS A 65 -15.22 -11.17 -0.11
CA LYS A 65 -14.34 -11.78 -1.11
C LYS A 65 -12.99 -12.20 -0.54
N THR A 66 -12.33 -11.28 0.16
CA THR A 66 -10.98 -11.51 0.71
C THR A 66 -11.02 -12.52 1.86
N THR A 67 -12.08 -12.48 2.68
CA THR A 67 -12.25 -13.41 3.79
C THR A 67 -12.62 -14.81 3.28
N TYR A 68 -13.48 -14.94 2.28
CA TYR A 68 -13.76 -16.23 1.63
C TYR A 68 -12.50 -16.82 0.99
N ALA A 69 -11.65 -16.01 0.36
CA ALA A 69 -10.36 -16.47 -0.13
C ALA A 69 -9.45 -17.02 1.00
N ALA A 70 -9.54 -16.43 2.20
CA ALA A 70 -8.86 -16.90 3.40
C ALA A 70 -9.48 -18.21 3.93
N ILE A 71 -10.81 -18.31 3.98
CA ILE A 71 -11.56 -19.51 4.39
C ILE A 71 -11.20 -20.70 3.48
N LEU A 72 -11.10 -20.49 2.16
CA LEU A 72 -10.67 -21.53 1.21
C LEU A 72 -9.23 -22.02 1.43
N THR A 73 -8.42 -21.30 2.21
CA THR A 73 -7.10 -21.82 2.62
C THR A 73 -7.22 -22.89 3.70
N LEU A 74 -8.30 -22.90 4.48
CA LEU A 74 -8.61 -23.94 5.47
C LEU A 74 -9.50 -25.05 4.90
N HIS A 75 -10.47 -24.69 4.05
CA HIS A 75 -11.46 -25.62 3.46
C HIS A 75 -11.24 -25.75 1.95
N LYS A 76 -10.15 -26.41 1.54
CA LYS A 76 -9.87 -26.65 0.12
C LYS A 76 -11.01 -27.45 -0.51
N GLY A 77 -11.42 -27.07 -1.73
CA GLY A 77 -12.46 -27.78 -2.47
C GLY A 77 -13.88 -27.48 -2.01
N ASN A 78 -14.09 -26.57 -1.06
CA ASN A 78 -15.44 -26.11 -0.73
C ASN A 78 -15.97 -25.23 -1.88
N GLU A 79 -16.75 -25.84 -2.78
CA GLU A 79 -17.27 -25.18 -3.97
C GLU A 79 -18.29 -24.08 -3.65
N ASP A 80 -19.03 -24.18 -2.53
CA ASP A 80 -19.97 -23.14 -2.11
C ASP A 80 -19.25 -21.83 -1.73
N ILE A 81 -18.22 -21.92 -0.90
CA ILE A 81 -17.41 -20.74 -0.52
C ILE A 81 -16.67 -20.19 -1.74
N LYS A 82 -16.20 -21.06 -2.64
CA LYS A 82 -15.58 -20.65 -3.89
C LYS A 82 -16.55 -19.91 -4.80
N LYS A 83 -17.79 -20.37 -4.92
CA LYS A 83 -18.85 -19.69 -5.65
C LYS A 83 -19.13 -18.30 -5.07
N LEU A 84 -19.32 -18.20 -3.74
CA LEU A 84 -19.52 -16.92 -3.05
C LEU A 84 -18.36 -15.95 -3.29
N MET A 85 -17.11 -16.43 -3.19
CA MET A 85 -15.92 -15.62 -3.49
C MET A 85 -15.90 -15.13 -4.94
N VAL A 86 -16.26 -15.98 -5.90
CA VAL A 86 -16.29 -15.63 -7.33
C VAL A 86 -17.39 -14.62 -7.63
N ASP A 87 -18.57 -14.78 -7.04
CA ASP A 87 -19.68 -13.85 -7.23
C ASP A 87 -19.36 -12.48 -6.62
N ASP A 88 -18.78 -12.43 -5.42
CA ASP A 88 -18.27 -11.19 -4.84
C ASP A 88 -17.15 -10.56 -5.70
N GLN A 89 -16.29 -11.37 -6.32
CA GLN A 89 -15.26 -10.87 -7.23
C GLN A 89 -15.84 -10.25 -8.50
N LYS A 90 -16.93 -10.79 -9.05
CA LYS A 90 -17.64 -10.19 -10.20
C LYS A 90 -18.23 -8.83 -9.82
N GLU A 91 -18.86 -8.73 -8.65
CA GLU A 91 -19.44 -7.48 -8.17
C GLU A 91 -18.37 -6.41 -7.89
N VAL A 92 -17.25 -6.78 -7.26
CA VAL A 92 -16.09 -5.87 -7.12
C VAL A 92 -15.58 -5.39 -8.48
N ASN A 93 -15.49 -6.27 -9.48
CA ASN A 93 -15.04 -5.90 -10.82
C ASN A 93 -16.03 -4.94 -11.51
N LYS A 94 -17.34 -5.14 -11.31
CA LYS A 94 -18.38 -4.24 -11.81
C LYS A 94 -18.24 -2.85 -11.19
N GLN A 95 -18.00 -2.76 -9.88
CA GLN A 95 -17.76 -1.49 -9.20
C GLN A 95 -16.49 -0.79 -9.69
N ILE A 96 -15.40 -1.53 -9.93
CA ILE A 96 -14.17 -0.95 -10.48
C ILE A 96 -14.39 -0.42 -11.90
N ALA A 97 -15.17 -1.15 -12.72
CA ALA A 97 -15.47 -0.77 -14.09
C ALA A 97 -16.31 0.51 -14.20
N THR A 98 -16.98 0.95 -13.13
CA THR A 98 -17.65 2.26 -13.14
C THR A 98 -16.65 3.41 -13.16
N HIS A 99 -15.38 3.22 -12.77
CA HIS A 99 -14.41 4.29 -12.60
C HIS A 99 -14.90 5.46 -11.73
N GLU A 100 -15.89 5.21 -10.86
CA GLU A 100 -16.39 6.19 -9.90
C GLU A 100 -15.60 6.10 -8.60
N LYS A 101 -15.50 7.23 -7.91
CA LYS A 101 -14.95 7.25 -6.55
C LYS A 101 -15.92 6.53 -5.61
N SER A 102 -15.42 5.61 -4.80
CA SER A 102 -16.18 5.07 -3.66
C SER A 102 -16.44 6.17 -2.62
N GLU A 103 -17.39 5.95 -1.71
CA GLU A 103 -17.69 6.94 -0.65
C GLU A 103 -16.46 7.30 0.20
N LEU A 104 -15.64 6.30 0.56
CA LEU A 104 -14.38 6.53 1.27
C LEU A 104 -13.38 7.33 0.42
N GLN A 105 -13.34 7.10 -0.89
CA GLN A 105 -12.52 7.91 -1.79
C GLN A 105 -13.04 9.34 -1.85
N LYS A 106 -14.35 9.58 -1.98
CA LYS A 106 -14.94 10.92 -2.03
C LYS A 106 -14.63 11.71 -0.75
N GLU A 107 -14.86 11.12 0.42
CA GLU A 107 -14.60 11.73 1.73
C GLU A 107 -13.12 12.15 1.88
N ASN A 108 -12.22 11.24 1.50
CA ASN A 108 -10.79 11.42 1.73
C ASN A 108 -10.04 12.01 0.53
N TRP A 109 -10.73 12.33 -0.57
CA TRP A 109 -10.10 12.87 -1.77
C TRP A 109 -9.48 14.24 -1.47
N MET A 110 -8.36 14.49 -2.11
CA MET A 110 -7.66 15.77 -2.10
C MET A 110 -7.20 16.01 -3.53
N GLU A 111 -7.42 17.22 -4.04
CA GLU A 111 -6.98 17.55 -5.39
C GLU A 111 -5.45 17.57 -5.46
N TYR A 112 -4.90 17.17 -6.61
CA TYR A 112 -3.47 16.96 -6.74
C TYR A 112 -2.66 18.25 -6.51
N ASP A 113 -3.16 19.39 -6.96
CA ASP A 113 -2.55 20.70 -6.69
C ASP A 113 -2.53 21.05 -5.18
N GLU A 114 -3.55 20.64 -4.43
CA GLU A 114 -3.56 20.83 -2.97
C GLU A 114 -2.48 19.95 -2.32
N ILE A 115 -2.31 18.71 -2.79
CA ILE A 115 -1.23 17.83 -2.33
C ILE A 115 0.13 18.48 -2.59
N LYS A 116 0.39 18.97 -3.81
CA LYS A 116 1.67 19.61 -4.15
C LYS A 116 1.95 20.81 -3.25
N LYS A 117 0.98 21.70 -3.06
CA LYS A 117 1.09 22.85 -2.15
C LYS A 117 1.41 22.44 -0.71
N LYS A 118 0.77 21.39 -0.19
CA LYS A 118 1.07 20.88 1.16
C LYS A 118 2.50 20.33 1.25
N VAL A 119 2.95 19.58 0.25
CA VAL A 119 4.32 19.05 0.19
C VAL A 119 5.35 20.18 0.12
N GLU A 120 5.12 21.19 -0.72
CA GLU A 120 5.97 22.38 -0.82
C GLU A 120 6.10 23.11 0.51
N GLN A 121 4.97 23.33 1.20
CA GLN A 121 4.96 23.98 2.50
C GLN A 121 5.72 23.15 3.55
N GLN A 122 5.57 21.83 3.52
CA GLN A 122 6.30 20.92 4.41
C GLN A 122 7.81 20.98 4.18
N ILE A 123 8.24 20.96 2.92
CA ILE A 123 9.64 21.10 2.54
C ILE A 123 10.20 22.44 3.04
N LYS A 124 9.45 23.53 2.85
CA LYS A 124 9.84 24.87 3.31
C LYS A 124 10.00 24.92 4.84
N ASN A 125 9.03 24.40 5.58
CA ASN A 125 9.02 24.41 7.04
C ASN A 125 10.16 23.58 7.66
N THR A 126 10.52 22.48 7.01
CA THR A 126 11.51 21.53 7.55
C THR A 126 12.91 21.71 6.97
N ARG A 127 13.10 22.62 6.02
CA ARG A 127 14.41 22.93 5.42
C ARG A 127 15.55 23.16 6.43
N PRO A 128 15.33 23.82 7.59
CA PRO A 128 16.37 23.94 8.61
C PRO A 128 16.86 22.58 9.14
N LEU A 129 15.98 21.59 9.27
CA LEU A 129 16.33 20.24 9.74
C LEU A 129 17.28 19.55 8.76
N PHE A 130 17.07 19.71 7.45
CA PHE A 130 17.92 19.15 6.40
C PHE A 130 19.24 19.92 6.20
N SER A 131 19.37 21.09 6.81
CA SER A 131 20.60 21.89 6.81
C SER A 131 21.41 21.69 8.10
N SER A 132 20.80 21.08 9.12
CA SER A 132 21.45 20.86 10.42
C SER A 132 22.65 19.91 10.31
N LYS A 133 23.71 20.27 11.04
CA LYS A 133 24.88 19.41 11.28
C LYS A 133 24.85 18.78 12.67
N GLU A 134 23.98 19.28 13.55
CA GLU A 134 23.83 18.81 14.92
C GLU A 134 22.98 17.55 15.00
N ASP A 135 23.00 16.88 16.15
CA ASP A 135 22.08 15.79 16.43
C ASP A 135 20.64 16.31 16.50
N LEU A 136 19.74 15.61 15.80
CA LEU A 136 18.32 15.91 15.83
C LEU A 136 17.70 15.23 17.04
N THR A 137 16.84 15.96 17.74
CA THR A 137 15.90 15.33 18.67
C THR A 137 15.04 14.32 17.92
N GLU A 138 14.48 13.36 18.64
CA GLU A 138 13.62 12.34 18.04
C GLU A 138 12.41 12.96 17.30
N LYS A 139 11.82 14.01 17.86
CA LYS A 139 10.72 14.75 17.21
C LYS A 139 11.16 15.36 15.88
N GLN A 140 12.33 16.00 15.85
CA GLN A 140 12.89 16.57 14.62
C GLN A 140 13.24 15.50 13.59
N TYR A 141 13.77 14.36 14.01
CA TYR A 141 14.05 13.24 13.11
C TYR A 141 12.77 12.66 12.50
N LEU A 142 11.70 12.51 13.29
CA LEU A 142 10.39 12.06 12.78
C LEU A 142 9.78 13.06 11.79
N GLU A 143 9.96 14.36 12.01
CA GLU A 143 9.52 15.42 11.11
C GLU A 143 10.31 15.41 9.79
N MET A 144 11.62 15.20 9.86
CA MET A 144 12.49 14.99 8.70
C MET A 144 12.09 13.73 7.92
N LEU A 145 11.79 12.63 8.62
CA LEU A 145 11.29 11.38 8.03
C LEU A 145 9.93 11.58 7.34
N MET A 146 9.00 12.30 7.98
CA MET A 146 7.70 12.62 7.36
C MET A 146 7.88 13.41 6.08
N THR A 147 8.77 14.41 6.08
CA THR A 147 9.10 15.21 4.89
C THR A 147 9.69 14.36 3.77
N LEU A 148 10.56 13.38 4.10
CA LEU A 148 11.07 12.45 3.11
C LEU A 148 9.96 11.54 2.57
N ILE A 149 9.12 10.99 3.44
CA ILE A 149 8.00 10.11 3.04
C ILE A 149 7.07 10.82 2.07
N VAL A 150 6.64 12.05 2.36
CA VAL A 150 5.71 12.77 1.46
C VAL A 150 6.35 13.07 0.10
N GLN A 151 7.65 13.41 0.06
CA GLN A 151 8.40 13.60 -1.18
C GLN A 151 8.49 12.31 -2.02
N LEU A 152 8.64 11.14 -1.39
CA LEU A 152 8.76 9.84 -2.08
C LEU A 152 7.41 9.25 -2.54
N THR A 153 6.30 9.64 -1.92
CA THR A 153 5.03 8.90 -2.05
C THR A 153 3.91 9.65 -2.73
N THR A 154 4.03 10.98 -2.88
CA THR A 154 2.93 11.83 -3.40
C THR A 154 2.96 12.06 -4.90
N GLY A 155 4.09 11.77 -5.57
CA GLY A 155 4.27 12.11 -6.97
C GLY A 155 4.71 13.55 -7.19
N TYR A 156 5.06 14.27 -6.12
CA TYR A 156 5.48 15.68 -6.17
C TYR A 156 6.51 16.00 -7.26
N TYR A 157 7.42 15.07 -7.55
CA TYR A 157 8.32 15.12 -8.69
C TYR A 157 7.77 14.31 -9.86
N ASP A 158 7.68 14.90 -11.04
CA ASP A 158 7.12 14.24 -12.23
C ASP A 158 7.93 12.98 -12.64
N THR A 159 9.23 12.96 -12.35
CA THR A 159 10.12 11.81 -12.58
C THR A 159 10.02 10.73 -11.51
N LEU A 160 9.26 10.95 -10.44
CA LEU A 160 9.06 10.02 -9.32
C LEU A 160 7.57 9.80 -9.03
N PRO A 161 6.84 9.07 -9.88
CA PRO A 161 5.42 8.81 -9.68
C PRO A 161 5.14 8.00 -8.40
N PRO A 162 3.95 8.13 -7.78
CA PRO A 162 3.61 7.43 -6.53
C PRO A 162 3.74 5.90 -6.65
N ARG A 163 4.52 5.30 -5.74
CA ARG A 163 4.72 3.85 -5.64
C ARG A 163 3.97 3.22 -4.46
N ARG A 164 3.93 1.89 -4.40
CA ARG A 164 3.27 1.17 -3.29
C ARG A 164 4.12 1.32 -2.03
N ASN A 165 3.48 1.21 -0.85
CA ASN A 165 4.21 1.24 0.43
C ASN A 165 5.36 0.23 0.48
N MET A 166 5.14 -0.98 -0.04
CA MET A 166 6.15 -2.05 -0.05
C MET A 166 7.42 -1.63 -0.80
N ASP A 167 7.27 -0.97 -1.95
CA ASP A 167 8.39 -0.55 -2.79
C ASP A 167 9.38 0.31 -1.98
N TRP A 168 8.87 1.19 -1.12
CA TRP A 168 9.67 2.04 -0.21
C TRP A 168 10.07 1.36 1.10
N ASN A 169 9.22 0.49 1.64
CA ASN A 169 9.49 -0.20 2.90
C ASN A 169 10.59 -1.27 2.76
N GLU A 170 10.77 -1.82 1.58
CA GLU A 170 11.84 -2.76 1.23
C GLU A 170 13.15 -2.06 0.83
N MET A 171 13.13 -0.74 0.62
CA MET A 171 14.28 0.02 0.14
C MET A 171 15.40 0.05 1.18
N LYS A 172 16.60 -0.41 0.82
CA LYS A 172 17.82 -0.38 1.64
C LYS A 172 18.76 0.74 1.20
N PHE A 173 19.52 1.30 2.14
CA PHE A 173 20.55 2.31 1.87
C PHE A 173 21.99 1.82 2.14
N ARG A 174 22.13 0.64 2.76
CA ARG A 174 23.41 -0.05 2.99
C ARG A 174 23.19 -1.56 2.99
N ASN A 175 24.26 -2.34 2.94
CA ASN A 175 24.24 -3.81 3.07
C ASN A 175 23.19 -4.50 2.19
N TYR A 176 23.01 -3.99 0.97
CA TYR A 176 22.06 -4.53 0.01
C TYR A 176 22.76 -5.41 -1.03
N THR A 177 21.97 -6.29 -1.62
CA THR A 177 22.33 -7.15 -2.74
C THR A 177 21.55 -6.74 -3.99
N ASP A 178 21.86 -7.36 -5.12
CA ASP A 178 21.11 -7.24 -6.38
C ASP A 178 19.66 -7.75 -6.29
N LYS A 179 19.29 -8.46 -5.21
CA LYS A 179 17.93 -8.95 -4.95
C LYS A 179 17.09 -7.98 -4.12
N ASP A 180 17.69 -6.95 -3.55
CA ASP A 180 17.02 -5.98 -2.69
C ASP A 180 16.51 -4.78 -3.49
N ASN A 181 15.54 -4.03 -2.93
CA ASN A 181 15.36 -2.64 -3.32
C ASN A 181 16.50 -1.84 -2.68
N TYR A 182 17.18 -0.98 -3.44
CA TYR A 182 18.27 -0.18 -2.88
C TYR A 182 18.42 1.19 -3.51
N ILE A 183 19.00 2.12 -2.75
CA ILE A 183 19.34 3.46 -3.22
C ILE A 183 20.83 3.59 -3.51
N THR A 184 21.14 4.14 -4.68
CA THR A 184 22.49 4.52 -5.09
C THR A 184 22.66 6.05 -5.01
N LYS A 185 23.81 6.58 -5.44
CA LYS A 185 24.04 8.04 -5.49
C LYS A 185 23.10 8.77 -6.46
N THR A 186 22.53 8.08 -7.43
CA THR A 186 21.77 8.66 -8.55
C THR A 186 20.43 8.00 -8.80
N HIS A 187 20.20 6.77 -8.34
CA HIS A 187 18.99 6.01 -8.65
C HIS A 187 18.38 5.34 -7.41
N PHE A 188 17.06 5.21 -7.44
CA PHE A 188 16.34 4.16 -6.73
C PHE A 188 16.28 2.91 -7.61
N VAL A 189 16.64 1.77 -7.05
CA VAL A 189 16.58 0.47 -7.72
C VAL A 189 15.54 -0.40 -7.03
N PHE A 190 14.62 -0.96 -7.83
CA PHE A 190 13.50 -1.76 -7.36
C PHE A 190 13.59 -3.18 -7.96
N ASN A 191 13.82 -4.17 -7.10
CA ASN A 191 13.85 -5.61 -7.42
C ASN A 191 12.72 -6.38 -6.70
N VAL A 192 12.21 -5.83 -5.61
CA VAL A 192 11.13 -6.36 -4.78
C VAL A 192 9.90 -5.47 -4.94
N TYR A 193 9.05 -5.83 -5.89
CA TYR A 193 7.76 -5.19 -6.13
C TYR A 193 6.76 -6.17 -6.77
N LYS A 194 5.47 -5.80 -6.78
CA LYS A 194 4.35 -6.71 -7.12
C LYS A 194 4.54 -7.47 -8.45
N THR A 195 5.19 -6.85 -9.42
CA THR A 195 5.33 -7.39 -10.79
C THR A 195 6.79 -7.61 -11.21
N ALA A 196 7.72 -7.63 -10.25
CA ALA A 196 9.15 -7.85 -10.49
C ALA A 196 9.44 -9.14 -11.28
N LYS A 197 8.65 -10.20 -11.03
CA LYS A 197 8.76 -11.46 -11.77
C LYS A 197 8.62 -11.30 -13.30
N PHE A 198 7.85 -10.31 -13.74
CA PHE A 198 7.56 -10.09 -15.17
C PHE A 198 8.44 -9.01 -15.78
N TYR A 199 8.72 -7.94 -15.05
CA TYR A 199 9.42 -6.76 -15.58
C TYR A 199 10.88 -6.65 -15.14
N GLY A 200 11.35 -7.48 -14.21
CA GLY A 200 12.73 -7.50 -13.77
C GLY A 200 13.08 -6.35 -12.83
N GLU A 201 14.26 -5.76 -13.05
CA GLU A 201 14.77 -4.63 -12.27
C GLU A 201 14.22 -3.30 -12.83
N GLU A 202 13.69 -2.44 -11.96
CA GLU A 202 13.30 -1.07 -12.33
C GLU A 202 14.25 -0.06 -11.70
N LYS A 203 14.74 0.89 -12.51
CA LYS A 203 15.60 1.99 -12.05
C LYS A 203 14.90 3.33 -12.29
N ILE A 204 14.88 4.17 -11.26
CA ILE A 204 14.36 5.55 -11.35
C ILE A 204 15.48 6.50 -10.91
N GLU A 205 15.79 7.49 -11.72
CA GLU A 205 16.72 8.55 -11.35
C GLU A 205 16.16 9.37 -10.18
N ILE A 206 16.99 9.66 -9.19
CA ILE A 206 16.63 10.51 -8.05
C ILE A 206 16.45 11.95 -8.58
N PRO A 207 15.27 12.57 -8.40
CA PRO A 207 15.06 13.97 -8.77
C PRO A 207 16.15 14.88 -8.19
N LYS A 208 16.66 15.81 -9.00
CA LYS A 208 17.79 16.68 -8.62
C LYS A 208 17.49 17.47 -7.35
N GLU A 209 16.24 17.90 -7.22
CA GLU A 209 15.68 18.64 -6.09
C GLU A 209 15.56 17.79 -4.83
N LEU A 210 15.34 16.48 -4.97
CA LEU A 210 15.20 15.53 -3.85
C LEU A 210 16.57 15.11 -3.28
N LYS A 211 17.59 15.06 -4.13
CA LYS A 211 18.92 14.55 -3.77
C LYS A 211 19.55 15.20 -2.53
N PRO A 212 19.49 16.53 -2.32
CA PRO A 212 20.00 17.15 -1.09
C PRO A 212 19.27 16.67 0.18
N PHE A 213 17.95 16.49 0.11
CA PHE A 213 17.14 15.99 1.23
C PHE A 213 17.51 14.55 1.58
N ILE A 214 17.68 13.69 0.58
CA ILE A 214 18.13 12.30 0.77
C ILE A 214 19.51 12.28 1.42
N ASN A 215 20.48 13.02 0.86
CA ASN A 215 21.84 13.04 1.39
C ASN A 215 21.87 13.51 2.83
N SER A 216 21.10 14.54 3.17
CA SER A 216 20.97 15.01 4.54
C SER A 216 20.32 13.99 5.46
N TYR A 217 19.18 13.44 5.05
CA TYR A 217 18.49 12.40 5.79
C TYR A 217 19.43 11.22 6.10
N LEU A 218 20.21 10.77 5.11
CA LEU A 218 21.16 9.68 5.25
C LEU A 218 22.26 9.96 6.27
N ARG A 219 22.66 11.21 6.51
CA ARG A 219 23.63 11.56 7.58
C ARG A 219 23.09 11.23 8.96
N HIS A 220 21.82 11.53 9.21
CA HIS A 220 21.17 11.22 10.48
C HIS A 220 20.75 9.74 10.55
N ARG A 221 20.24 9.19 9.45
CA ARG A 221 19.81 7.79 9.34
C ARG A 221 20.93 6.80 9.68
N LYS A 222 22.17 7.09 9.30
CA LYS A 222 23.35 6.23 9.57
C LYS A 222 23.65 6.01 11.06
N LYS A 223 23.18 6.90 11.93
CA LYS A 223 23.35 6.80 13.40
C LYS A 223 22.47 5.71 14.02
N TYR A 224 21.47 5.24 13.28
CA TYR A 224 20.59 4.17 13.72
C TYR A 224 20.97 2.82 13.07
N GLU A 225 20.59 1.74 13.74
CA GLU A 225 20.73 0.38 13.25
C GLU A 225 19.84 0.09 12.01
N GLY A 226 19.99 -1.12 11.46
CA GLY A 226 19.21 -1.60 10.32
C GLY A 226 19.59 -0.99 8.98
N ASP A 227 19.19 -1.63 7.89
CA ASP A 227 19.69 -1.31 6.55
C ASP A 227 18.68 -0.59 5.66
N TYR A 228 17.44 -0.49 6.12
CA TYR A 228 16.33 0.11 5.38
C TYR A 228 16.41 1.64 5.34
N LEU A 229 16.13 2.24 4.20
CA LEU A 229 16.12 3.68 3.98
C LEU A 229 15.21 4.37 5.00
N LEU A 230 13.93 4.00 5.01
CA LEU A 230 12.98 4.50 6.00
C LEU A 230 13.17 3.77 7.32
N TYR A 231 13.29 4.52 8.41
CA TYR A 231 13.48 3.95 9.75
C TYR A 231 13.02 4.93 10.82
N SER A 232 12.42 4.41 11.89
CA SER A 232 12.18 5.13 13.13
C SER A 232 12.43 4.20 14.33
N PRO A 233 13.18 4.65 15.36
CA PRO A 233 13.41 3.86 16.58
C PRO A 233 12.12 3.40 17.26
N LYS A 234 11.07 4.23 17.22
CA LYS A 234 9.74 3.95 17.80
C LYS A 234 8.90 2.98 16.99
N PHE A 235 9.18 2.87 15.69
CA PHE A 235 8.26 2.31 14.71
C PHE A 235 8.96 1.24 13.86
N LYS A 236 9.61 0.29 14.55
CA LYS A 236 10.34 -0.81 13.93
C LYS A 236 9.80 -2.17 14.35
N ASP A 237 9.85 -3.11 13.43
CA ASP A 237 9.66 -4.53 13.65
C ASP A 237 10.88 -5.25 13.06
N ASN A 238 11.65 -5.96 13.90
CA ASN A 238 12.91 -6.61 13.51
C ASN A 238 13.87 -5.70 12.72
N GLY A 239 14.07 -4.46 13.18
CA GLY A 239 14.98 -3.49 12.55
C GLY A 239 14.46 -2.85 11.26
N LYS A 240 13.23 -3.18 10.84
CA LYS A 240 12.57 -2.64 9.65
C LYS A 240 11.44 -1.70 10.01
N PHE A 241 11.26 -0.64 9.24
CA PHE A 241 10.11 0.24 9.40
C PHE A 241 8.81 -0.53 9.16
N VAL A 242 7.80 -0.28 9.99
CA VAL A 242 6.51 -0.97 9.86
C VAL A 242 5.75 -0.38 8.66
N SER A 243 5.58 -1.19 7.61
CA SER A 243 5.06 -0.78 6.30
C SER A 243 3.73 -0.01 6.34
N ASN A 244 2.83 -0.42 7.24
CA ASN A 244 1.50 0.17 7.37
C ASN A 244 1.55 1.60 7.92
N LEU A 245 2.63 1.99 8.60
CA LEU A 245 2.77 3.31 9.21
C LEU A 245 2.99 4.42 8.18
N ILE A 246 3.57 4.12 7.01
CA ILE A 246 3.69 5.08 5.90
C ILE A 246 2.30 5.68 5.64
N GLY A 247 1.30 4.83 5.39
CA GLY A 247 -0.08 5.27 5.19
C GLY A 247 -0.74 5.76 6.48
N LYS A 248 -0.88 4.85 7.47
CA LYS A 248 -1.77 5.06 8.61
C LYS A 248 -1.30 6.13 9.60
N SER A 249 0.00 6.38 9.69
CA SER A 249 0.57 7.24 10.74
C SER A 249 1.26 8.48 10.19
N PHE A 250 1.93 8.37 9.04
CA PHE A 250 2.62 9.51 8.43
C PHE A 250 1.70 10.26 7.47
N LEU A 251 1.23 9.61 6.40
CA LEU A 251 0.41 10.28 5.39
C LEU A 251 -0.94 10.72 5.95
N ASN A 252 -1.62 9.87 6.74
CA ASN A 252 -2.89 10.27 7.34
C ASN A 252 -2.77 11.50 8.24
N LYS A 253 -1.71 11.53 9.07
CA LYS A 253 -1.43 12.67 9.95
C LYS A 253 -1.07 13.93 9.15
N PHE A 254 -0.24 13.77 8.12
CA PHE A 254 0.20 14.87 7.27
C PHE A 254 -0.98 15.54 6.54
N PHE A 255 -1.89 14.75 5.99
CA PHE A 255 -3.02 15.27 5.24
C PHE A 255 -4.25 15.61 6.09
N GLY A 256 -4.34 15.10 7.32
CA GLY A 256 -5.54 15.20 8.15
C GLY A 256 -6.73 14.39 7.60
N LYS A 257 -6.46 13.41 6.73
CA LYS A 257 -7.45 12.57 6.03
C LYS A 257 -6.92 11.14 5.92
N ASN A 258 -7.77 10.15 5.66
CA ASN A 258 -7.34 8.76 5.43
C ASN A 258 -6.71 8.55 4.04
N ILE A 259 -5.64 9.29 3.74
CA ILE A 259 -4.91 9.25 2.48
C ILE A 259 -3.65 8.39 2.65
N GLY A 260 -3.65 7.20 2.06
CA GLY A 260 -2.45 6.35 1.90
C GLY A 260 -1.89 6.37 0.47
N THR A 261 -0.79 5.65 0.22
CA THR A 261 -0.18 5.56 -1.12
C THR A 261 -1.14 5.06 -2.22
N SER A 262 -2.09 4.19 -1.89
CA SER A 262 -3.10 3.77 -2.86
C SER A 262 -3.97 4.94 -3.30
N MET A 263 -4.41 5.79 -2.36
CA MET A 263 -5.20 6.99 -2.66
C MET A 263 -4.38 7.99 -3.47
N LEU A 264 -3.12 8.23 -3.08
CA LEU A 264 -2.20 9.12 -3.79
C LEU A 264 -1.96 8.66 -5.24
N ARG A 265 -1.84 7.35 -5.47
CA ARG A 265 -1.75 6.79 -6.84
C ARG A 265 -2.99 7.06 -7.66
N HIS A 266 -4.18 6.94 -7.08
CA HIS A 266 -5.44 7.27 -7.77
C HIS A 266 -5.51 8.77 -8.07
N ILE A 267 -5.22 9.62 -7.09
CA ILE A 267 -5.23 11.08 -7.25
C ILE A 267 -4.27 11.52 -8.36
N PHE A 268 -3.03 11.04 -8.32
CA PHE A 268 -2.02 11.34 -9.32
C PHE A 268 -2.48 10.93 -10.73
N ILE A 269 -2.96 9.70 -10.92
CA ILE A 269 -3.41 9.24 -12.25
C ILE A 269 -4.64 10.02 -12.72
N THR A 270 -5.62 10.26 -11.85
CA THR A 270 -6.82 11.04 -12.18
C THR A 270 -6.48 12.47 -12.62
N ASN A 271 -5.40 13.05 -12.11
CA ASN A 271 -4.94 14.38 -12.54
C ASN A 271 -4.45 14.42 -14.01
N TYR A 272 -3.89 13.32 -14.51
CA TYR A 272 -3.36 13.25 -15.88
C TYR A 272 -4.34 12.65 -16.89
N VAL A 273 -5.36 11.94 -16.42
CA VAL A 273 -6.30 11.21 -17.28
C VAL A 273 -7.73 11.68 -17.02
N ASP A 274 -8.31 12.37 -18.01
CA ASP A 274 -9.71 12.75 -17.99
C ASP A 274 -10.62 11.58 -18.38
N ILE A 275 -10.89 10.71 -17.40
CA ILE A 275 -11.78 9.55 -17.57
C ILE A 275 -13.19 9.98 -17.99
N LYS A 276 -13.66 11.16 -17.57
CA LYS A 276 -15.01 11.64 -17.90
C LYS A 276 -15.08 11.93 -19.40
N LYS A 277 -14.12 12.67 -19.94
CA LYS A 277 -14.02 12.95 -21.37
C LYS A 277 -13.88 11.67 -22.21
N ILE A 278 -13.08 10.70 -21.75
CA ILE A 278 -12.93 9.42 -22.46
C ILE A 278 -14.27 8.67 -22.52
N LYS A 279 -15.06 8.66 -21.44
CA LYS A 279 -16.39 8.05 -21.42
C LYS A 279 -17.39 8.79 -22.31
N GLU A 280 -17.43 10.12 -22.24
CA GLU A 280 -18.31 10.94 -23.08
C GLU A 280 -18.00 10.72 -24.57
N ASN A 281 -16.72 10.58 -24.93
CA ASN A 281 -16.32 10.25 -26.30
C ASN A 281 -16.75 8.83 -26.69
N ALA A 282 -16.59 7.85 -25.80
CA ALA A 282 -17.03 6.47 -26.05
C ALA A 282 -18.53 6.41 -26.39
N GLU A 283 -19.35 7.09 -25.59
CA GLU A 283 -20.79 7.20 -25.78
C GLU A 283 -21.13 7.86 -27.12
N LYS A 284 -20.49 9.00 -27.45
CA LYS A 284 -20.68 9.69 -28.74
C LYS A 284 -20.26 8.85 -29.94
N MET A 285 -19.27 7.97 -29.78
CA MET A 285 -18.79 7.06 -30.82
C MET A 285 -19.57 5.73 -30.85
N GLY A 286 -20.55 5.54 -29.97
CA GLY A 286 -21.39 4.34 -29.94
C GLY A 286 -20.67 3.07 -29.48
N HIS A 287 -19.61 3.20 -28.68
CA HIS A 287 -18.83 2.07 -28.18
C HIS A 287 -18.48 2.18 -26.69
N SER A 288 -17.92 1.11 -26.14
CA SER A 288 -17.55 1.04 -24.73
C SER A 288 -16.28 1.86 -24.42
N PHE A 289 -16.12 2.23 -23.15
CA PHE A 289 -14.88 2.86 -22.64
C PHE A 289 -13.63 2.03 -22.94
N LYS A 290 -13.76 0.69 -22.88
CA LYS A 290 -12.64 -0.22 -23.14
C LYS A 290 -12.21 -0.16 -24.61
N GLU A 291 -13.15 -0.15 -25.54
CA GLU A 291 -12.87 -0.01 -26.97
C GLU A 291 -12.19 1.34 -27.27
N THR A 292 -12.56 2.43 -26.58
CA THR A 292 -11.85 3.71 -26.71
C THR A 292 -10.36 3.58 -26.40
N LEU A 293 -10.00 2.81 -25.37
CA LEU A 293 -8.60 2.59 -25.00
C LEU A 293 -7.86 1.70 -26.01
N GLU A 294 -8.55 0.78 -26.69
CA GLU A 294 -7.98 -0.07 -27.75
C GLU A 294 -7.72 0.73 -29.04
N TYR A 295 -8.53 1.76 -29.31
CA TYR A 295 -8.32 2.68 -30.44
C TYR A 295 -7.22 3.70 -30.19
N ALA A 296 -6.97 4.10 -28.94
CA ALA A 296 -5.92 5.06 -28.61
C ALA A 296 -4.53 4.56 -29.07
N LYS A 297 -3.77 5.43 -29.75
CA LYS A 297 -2.40 5.17 -30.19
C LYS A 297 -1.43 6.09 -29.44
N VAL A 298 -0.22 5.58 -29.19
CA VAL A 298 0.91 6.29 -28.54
C VAL A 298 1.91 6.68 -29.61
#